data_AF-A0A6P1CH82-F1
#
_entry.id   AF-A0A6P1CH82-F1
#
_cell.length_a   1.000
_cell.length_b   1.000
_cell.length_c   1.000
_cell.angle_alpha   90.00
_cell.angle_beta   90.00
_cell.angle_gamma   90.00
#
_symmetry.space_group_name_H-M   'P 1'
#
loop_
_entity.id
_entity.type
_entity.pdbx_description
1 polymer ?
#
loop_
_entity_poly.entity_id
_entity_poly.type
_entity_poly.pdbx_seq_one_letter_code
_entity_poly.pdbx_strand_id
1 'polypeptide(L)'
;MSAVDRWLIARSADLRPTPADRVLRKLSRAADRNLLWVGLAAAMYLTGDRAQRRAAVRGALSVGLASGIANGIAKPMFPRRRPPDASVPFVRRPVKPPYSSSFPSGHSASAAAFVTGVALEDRRAAVAVAPVAVAVGYSRVHIGVHWPSDVLAGAMLGSALALATRRWWAVRAGEPATMGPTESTTPLSDGKGLLLVVNRSSGLGNGDPLEPIREKVPAAQILELDPRADLDAQIAAQIAAGGVVALGALGGDGTVSGVAEAAVRHDLPLAVFAGGTLNHFARDLGVDDAAATLAALESGEVMRTDIARVRFGGDGERTFVNTASLGGYPDFVRLREKLQSRLGKWPAAAVALLRVLSRAQPLHAIIDGERVEIWMLFVGNGTYLPGHQIPTARPRLHGGTLDVRYLRADLPLSRTRLIWSTITGSLEHSHTYVHRRVAQMRVQVVGSDVSLATDGEVNHRVKDLTITSEAGALGVFRPSETGVTESNGRR
;
A
#
# COMPACT_ATOMS: atom_id res chain seq x y z
N MET A 1 -5.17 -35.58 -26.71
CA MET A 1 -5.58 -35.81 -25.30
C MET A 1 -4.63 -36.82 -24.66
N SER A 2 -4.07 -36.53 -23.49
CA SER A 2 -2.98 -37.35 -22.92
C SER A 2 -3.49 -38.69 -22.39
N ALA A 3 -2.60 -39.70 -22.37
CA ALA A 3 -2.90 -41.00 -21.76
C ALA A 3 -3.15 -40.87 -20.25
N VAL A 4 -2.43 -39.96 -19.59
CA VAL A 4 -2.55 -39.66 -18.15
C VAL A 4 -3.94 -39.13 -17.79
N ASP A 5 -4.48 -38.20 -18.59
CA ASP A 5 -5.82 -37.64 -18.37
C ASP A 5 -6.91 -38.72 -18.40
N ARG A 6 -6.82 -39.66 -19.35
CA ARG A 6 -7.75 -40.80 -19.46
C ARG A 6 -7.61 -41.75 -18.28
N TRP A 7 -6.37 -42.08 -17.92
CA TRP A 7 -6.08 -42.96 -16.80
C TRP A 7 -6.62 -42.41 -15.47
N LEU A 8 -6.42 -41.12 -15.20
CA LEU A 8 -6.92 -40.46 -13.99
C LEU A 8 -8.46 -40.42 -13.92
N ILE A 9 -9.14 -40.14 -15.03
CA ILE A 9 -10.61 -40.18 -15.06
C ILE A 9 -11.13 -41.60 -14.84
N ALA A 10 -10.54 -42.60 -15.50
CA ALA A 10 -10.91 -44.00 -15.30
C ALA A 10 -10.75 -44.41 -13.82
N ARG A 11 -9.61 -44.05 -13.21
CA ARG A 11 -9.36 -44.33 -11.80
C ARG A 11 -10.35 -43.65 -10.85
N SER A 12 -10.76 -42.42 -11.17
CA SER A 12 -11.82 -41.73 -10.43
C SER A 12 -13.17 -42.42 -10.61
N ALA A 13 -13.50 -42.84 -11.83
CA ALA A 13 -14.75 -43.53 -12.16
C ALA A 13 -14.89 -44.87 -11.45
N ASP A 14 -13.78 -45.59 -11.23
CA ASP A 14 -13.74 -46.88 -10.51
C ASP A 14 -14.08 -46.75 -9.01
N LEU A 15 -14.02 -45.55 -8.44
CA LEU A 15 -14.38 -45.33 -7.04
C LEU A 15 -15.87 -45.62 -6.84
N ARG A 16 -16.20 -46.38 -5.78
CA ARG A 16 -17.60 -46.69 -5.44
C ARG A 16 -18.40 -45.40 -5.17
N PRO A 17 -19.69 -45.34 -5.53
CA PRO A 17 -20.55 -44.23 -5.15
C PRO A 17 -20.65 -44.08 -3.64
N THR A 18 -20.60 -42.84 -3.15
CA THR A 18 -20.71 -42.51 -1.72
C THR A 18 -21.54 -41.23 -1.52
N PRO A 19 -21.99 -40.92 -0.29
CA PRO A 19 -22.66 -39.64 0.00
C PRO A 19 -21.83 -38.41 -0.41
N ALA A 20 -20.50 -38.53 -0.48
CA ALA A 20 -19.60 -37.47 -0.95
C ALA A 20 -19.91 -37.03 -2.39
N ASP A 21 -20.45 -37.91 -3.25
CA ASP A 21 -20.87 -37.56 -4.61
C ASP A 21 -21.94 -36.46 -4.63
N ARG A 22 -22.85 -36.47 -3.63
CA ARG A 22 -23.88 -35.45 -3.49
C ARG A 22 -23.28 -34.12 -3.02
N VAL A 23 -22.35 -34.19 -2.07
CA VAL A 23 -21.63 -33.02 -1.55
C VAL A 23 -20.80 -32.35 -2.65
N LEU A 24 -20.00 -33.12 -3.39
CA LEU A 24 -19.16 -32.61 -4.47
C LEU A 24 -19.99 -32.01 -5.62
N ARG A 25 -21.15 -32.59 -5.96
CA ARG A 25 -22.08 -31.98 -6.93
C ARG A 25 -22.73 -30.69 -6.43
N LYS A 26 -23.02 -30.58 -5.12
CA LYS A 26 -23.51 -29.33 -4.53
C LYS A 26 -22.40 -28.27 -4.51
N LEU A 27 -21.18 -28.65 -4.12
CA LEU A 27 -20.01 -27.80 -4.10
C LEU A 27 -19.70 -27.25 -5.50
N SER A 28 -19.71 -28.11 -6.53
CA SER A 28 -19.50 -27.66 -7.91
C SER A 28 -20.58 -26.67 -8.38
N ARG A 29 -21.83 -26.79 -7.90
CA ARG A 29 -22.91 -25.84 -8.21
C ARG A 29 -22.75 -24.52 -7.45
N ALA A 30 -22.32 -24.58 -6.19
CA ALA A 30 -22.02 -23.38 -5.41
C ALA A 30 -20.85 -22.57 -6.01
N ALA A 31 -19.91 -23.25 -6.66
CA ALA A 31 -18.82 -22.60 -7.39
C ALA A 31 -19.27 -21.94 -8.70
N ASP A 32 -20.46 -22.28 -9.23
CA ASP A 32 -20.97 -21.66 -10.46
C ASP A 32 -21.14 -20.15 -10.27
N ARG A 33 -20.84 -19.40 -11.34
CA ARG A 33 -20.87 -17.92 -11.34
C ARG A 33 -20.02 -17.27 -10.23
N ASN A 34 -19.04 -18.00 -9.69
CA ASN A 34 -18.17 -17.56 -8.60
C ASN A 34 -18.90 -17.25 -7.27
N LEU A 35 -20.13 -17.73 -7.07
CA LEU A 35 -20.95 -17.40 -5.88
C LEU A 35 -20.26 -17.82 -4.57
N LEU A 36 -19.65 -19.01 -4.54
CA LEU A 36 -18.87 -19.48 -3.40
C LEU A 36 -17.75 -18.50 -3.01
N TRP A 37 -17.00 -18.01 -3.99
CA TRP A 37 -15.86 -17.11 -3.76
C TRP A 37 -16.32 -15.71 -3.34
N VAL A 38 -17.42 -15.22 -3.92
CA VAL A 38 -18.03 -13.94 -3.53
C VAL A 38 -18.56 -14.02 -2.09
N GLY A 39 -19.24 -15.11 -1.72
CA GLY A 39 -19.73 -15.32 -0.36
C GLY A 39 -18.60 -15.41 0.66
N LEU A 40 -17.52 -16.11 0.32
CA LEU A 40 -16.35 -16.22 1.18
C LEU A 40 -15.60 -14.88 1.33
N ALA A 41 -15.46 -14.12 0.23
CA ALA A 41 -14.91 -12.77 0.29
C ALA A 41 -15.77 -11.85 1.17
N ALA A 42 -17.10 -11.91 1.03
CA ALA A 42 -18.01 -11.11 1.85
C ALA A 42 -17.90 -11.48 3.34
N ALA A 43 -17.86 -12.77 3.66
CA ALA A 43 -17.67 -13.23 5.04
C ALA A 43 -16.34 -12.71 5.62
N MET A 44 -15.23 -12.93 4.93
CA MET A 44 -13.90 -12.44 5.33
C MET A 44 -13.87 -10.91 5.48
N TYR A 45 -14.57 -10.18 4.63
CA TYR A 45 -14.62 -8.72 4.69
C TYR A 45 -15.43 -8.21 5.89
N LEU A 46 -16.55 -8.86 6.20
CA LEU A 46 -17.46 -8.44 7.28
C LEU A 46 -16.94 -8.83 8.65
N THR A 47 -16.39 -10.03 8.81
CA THR A 47 -15.96 -10.57 10.11
C THR A 47 -14.46 -10.45 10.36
N GLY A 48 -13.67 -10.23 9.31
CA GLY A 48 -12.22 -10.25 9.42
C GLY A 48 -11.60 -8.93 9.85
N ASP A 49 -10.35 -9.03 10.29
CA ASP A 49 -9.49 -7.89 10.59
C ASP A 49 -9.07 -7.12 9.32
N ARG A 50 -8.23 -6.10 9.47
CA ARG A 50 -7.78 -5.28 8.35
C ARG A 50 -7.02 -6.07 7.28
N ALA A 51 -6.24 -7.09 7.67
CA ALA A 51 -5.50 -7.93 6.73
C ALA A 51 -6.46 -8.86 5.97
N GLN A 52 -7.40 -9.49 6.66
CA GLN A 52 -8.42 -10.36 6.08
C GLN A 52 -9.38 -9.61 5.15
N ARG A 53 -9.75 -8.37 5.49
CA ARG A 53 -10.52 -7.48 4.59
C ARG A 53 -9.78 -7.19 3.30
N ARG A 54 -8.47 -6.90 3.37
CA ARG A 54 -7.62 -6.70 2.17
C ARG A 54 -7.51 -7.99 1.36
N ALA A 55 -7.31 -9.12 2.05
CA ALA A 55 -7.25 -10.44 1.45
C ALA A 55 -8.54 -10.78 0.69
N ALA A 56 -9.70 -10.46 1.27
CA ALA A 56 -11.00 -10.64 0.65
C ALA A 56 -11.16 -9.84 -0.65
N VAL A 57 -10.83 -8.55 -0.62
CA VAL A 57 -10.93 -7.67 -1.79
C VAL A 57 -9.96 -8.14 -2.89
N ARG A 58 -8.71 -8.45 -2.53
CA ARG A 58 -7.71 -8.93 -3.48
C ARG A 58 -8.09 -10.29 -4.07
N GLY A 59 -8.61 -11.21 -3.26
CA GLY A 59 -9.12 -12.49 -3.70
C GLY A 59 -10.27 -12.33 -4.70
N ALA A 60 -11.25 -11.47 -4.39
CA ALA A 60 -12.39 -11.19 -5.28
C ALA A 60 -11.96 -10.56 -6.62
N LEU A 61 -11.04 -9.59 -6.59
CA LEU A 61 -10.46 -9.00 -7.81
C LEU A 61 -9.73 -10.05 -8.65
N SER A 62 -8.95 -10.92 -8.01
CA SER A 62 -8.23 -12.01 -8.68
C SER A 62 -9.19 -13.00 -9.35
N VAL A 63 -10.32 -13.32 -8.70
CA VAL A 63 -11.40 -14.14 -9.29
C VAL A 63 -12.01 -13.46 -10.51
N GLY A 64 -12.30 -12.16 -10.43
CA GLY A 64 -12.82 -11.39 -11.56
C GLY A 64 -11.90 -11.43 -12.77
N LEU A 65 -10.61 -11.18 -12.55
CA LEU A 65 -9.57 -11.22 -13.59
C LEU A 65 -9.42 -12.63 -14.20
N ALA A 66 -9.31 -13.66 -13.35
CA ALA A 66 -9.18 -15.04 -13.80
C ALA A 66 -10.40 -15.52 -14.57
N SER A 67 -11.61 -15.22 -14.09
CA SER A 67 -12.86 -15.58 -14.75
C SER A 67 -13.01 -14.87 -16.10
N GLY A 68 -12.66 -13.58 -16.17
CA GLY A 68 -12.72 -12.80 -17.41
C GLY A 68 -11.75 -13.34 -18.47
N ILE A 69 -10.50 -13.59 -18.10
CA ILE A 69 -9.48 -14.10 -19.05
C ILE A 69 -9.77 -15.56 -19.43
N ALA A 70 -10.08 -16.42 -18.47
CA ALA A 70 -10.31 -17.84 -18.75
C ALA A 70 -11.54 -18.04 -19.65
N ASN A 71 -12.66 -17.35 -19.37
CA ASN A 71 -13.89 -17.54 -20.13
C ASN A 71 -13.97 -16.67 -21.40
N GLY A 72 -13.44 -15.45 -21.36
CA GLY A 72 -13.53 -14.50 -22.47
C GLY A 72 -12.43 -14.63 -23.51
N ILE A 73 -11.24 -15.12 -23.14
CA ILE A 73 -10.08 -15.14 -24.05
C ILE A 73 -9.58 -16.58 -24.24
N ALA A 74 -9.23 -17.28 -23.15
CA ALA A 74 -8.56 -18.57 -23.25
C ALA A 74 -9.48 -19.67 -23.82
N LYS A 75 -10.74 -19.74 -23.38
CA LYS A 75 -11.70 -20.74 -23.89
C LYS A 75 -11.98 -20.63 -25.39
N PRO A 76 -12.21 -19.43 -25.97
CA PRO A 76 -12.32 -19.26 -27.42
C PRO A 76 -11.06 -19.63 -28.19
N MET A 77 -9.88 -19.32 -27.66
CA MET A 77 -8.59 -19.58 -28.34
C MET A 77 -8.18 -21.06 -28.34
N PHE A 78 -8.57 -21.82 -27.31
CA PHE A 78 -8.14 -23.20 -27.12
C PHE A 78 -9.35 -24.14 -26.98
N PRO A 79 -10.07 -24.42 -28.08
CA PRO A 79 -11.21 -25.32 -28.05
C PRO A 79 -10.77 -26.74 -27.68
N ARG A 80 -11.34 -27.28 -26.60
CA ARG A 80 -11.09 -28.65 -26.15
C ARG A 80 -12.40 -29.37 -25.83
N ARG A 81 -12.49 -30.63 -26.29
CA ARG A 81 -13.61 -31.52 -25.99
C ARG A 81 -13.55 -32.02 -24.54
N ARG A 82 -14.71 -32.03 -23.88
CA ARG A 82 -14.90 -32.54 -22.51
C ARG A 82 -14.78 -34.07 -22.45
N PRO A 83 -14.58 -34.65 -21.26
CA PRO A 83 -14.72 -36.09 -21.06
C PRO A 83 -16.12 -36.56 -21.53
N PRO A 84 -16.22 -37.68 -22.25
CA PRO A 84 -17.51 -38.25 -22.61
C PRO A 84 -18.34 -38.57 -21.37
N ASP A 85 -19.66 -38.43 -21.41
CA ASP A 85 -20.52 -38.75 -20.26
C ASP A 85 -20.34 -40.19 -19.77
N ALA A 86 -20.06 -41.13 -20.70
CA ALA A 86 -19.76 -42.53 -20.41
C ALA A 86 -18.49 -42.73 -19.54
N SER A 87 -17.60 -41.73 -19.45
CA SER A 87 -16.37 -41.82 -18.67
C SER A 87 -16.58 -41.76 -17.15
N VAL A 88 -17.78 -41.40 -16.68
CA VAL A 88 -18.12 -41.40 -15.24
C VAL A 88 -19.48 -42.04 -14.96
N PRO A 89 -19.68 -42.64 -13.76
CA PRO A 89 -20.96 -43.21 -13.35
C PRO A 89 -22.12 -42.22 -13.41
N PHE A 90 -23.32 -42.70 -13.77
CA PHE A 90 -24.52 -41.86 -13.94
C PHE A 90 -24.81 -40.97 -12.73
N VAL A 91 -24.63 -41.48 -11.50
CA VAL A 91 -24.85 -40.74 -10.25
C VAL A 91 -23.97 -39.50 -10.08
N ARG A 92 -22.84 -39.42 -10.79
CA ARG A 92 -21.90 -38.28 -10.74
C ARG A 92 -22.14 -37.25 -11.82
N ARG A 93 -22.85 -37.61 -12.90
CA ARG A 93 -23.05 -36.74 -14.05
C ARG A 93 -23.82 -35.46 -13.67
N PRO A 94 -23.47 -34.30 -14.27
CA PRO A 94 -24.25 -33.09 -14.11
C PRO A 94 -25.61 -33.23 -14.79
N VAL A 95 -26.64 -32.61 -14.22
CA VAL A 95 -28.01 -32.62 -14.78
C VAL A 95 -28.09 -31.86 -16.12
N LYS A 96 -27.29 -30.81 -16.28
CA LYS A 96 -27.17 -30.04 -17.53
C LYS A 96 -25.68 -29.96 -17.91
N PRO A 97 -25.23 -30.67 -18.96
CA PRO A 97 -23.85 -30.60 -19.39
C PRO A 97 -23.54 -29.21 -19.99
N PRO A 98 -22.36 -28.63 -19.72
CA PRO A 98 -21.97 -27.34 -20.28
C PRO A 98 -21.58 -27.44 -21.77
N TYR A 99 -22.11 -26.53 -22.60
CA TYR A 99 -21.88 -26.48 -24.05
C TYR A 99 -20.56 -25.79 -24.48
N SER A 100 -19.86 -25.13 -23.56
CA SER A 100 -18.61 -24.39 -23.85
C SER A 100 -17.35 -25.28 -23.74
N SER A 101 -16.25 -24.82 -24.33
CA SER A 101 -14.92 -25.46 -24.28
C SER A 101 -14.54 -25.94 -22.87
N SER A 102 -13.89 -27.10 -22.79
CA SER A 102 -13.39 -27.66 -21.52
C SER A 102 -12.13 -26.97 -21.02
N PHE A 103 -11.34 -26.35 -21.89
CA PHE A 103 -10.03 -25.82 -21.55
C PHE A 103 -9.98 -24.28 -21.60
N PRO A 104 -9.33 -23.62 -20.62
CA PRO A 104 -9.00 -24.13 -19.29
C PRO A 104 -10.24 -24.20 -18.37
N SER A 105 -10.14 -24.91 -17.23
CA SER A 105 -11.22 -24.93 -16.23
C SER A 105 -11.35 -23.57 -15.54
N GLY A 106 -12.43 -22.84 -15.86
CA GLY A 106 -12.73 -21.54 -15.23
C GLY A 106 -12.95 -21.62 -13.71
N HIS A 107 -13.60 -22.68 -13.21
CA HIS A 107 -13.79 -22.88 -11.77
C HIS A 107 -12.47 -23.08 -11.03
N SER A 108 -11.56 -23.85 -11.63
CA SER A 108 -10.22 -24.08 -11.08
C SER A 108 -9.38 -22.81 -11.13
N ALA A 109 -9.52 -22.01 -12.20
CA ALA A 109 -8.87 -20.71 -12.31
C ALA A 109 -9.35 -19.72 -11.23
N SER A 110 -10.67 -19.57 -11.05
CA SER A 110 -11.21 -18.73 -9.98
C SER A 110 -10.78 -19.22 -8.59
N ALA A 111 -10.82 -20.53 -8.33
CA ALA A 111 -10.45 -21.11 -7.04
C ALA A 111 -8.98 -20.83 -6.68
N ALA A 112 -8.07 -21.10 -7.60
CA ALA A 112 -6.65 -20.85 -7.41
C ALA A 112 -6.34 -19.34 -7.31
N ALA A 113 -7.01 -18.52 -8.11
CA ALA A 113 -6.87 -17.07 -8.07
C ALA A 113 -7.32 -16.49 -6.72
N PHE A 114 -8.44 -16.97 -6.17
CA PHE A 114 -8.92 -16.54 -4.86
C PHE A 114 -7.91 -16.89 -3.75
N VAL A 115 -7.52 -18.16 -3.64
CA VAL A 115 -6.58 -18.62 -2.60
C VAL A 115 -5.22 -17.93 -2.72
N THR A 116 -4.70 -17.79 -3.94
CA THR A 116 -3.43 -17.10 -4.18
C THR A 116 -3.56 -15.61 -3.82
N GLY A 117 -4.65 -14.96 -4.19
CA GLY A 117 -4.93 -13.56 -3.84
C GLY A 117 -5.03 -13.35 -2.33
N VAL A 118 -5.68 -14.28 -1.61
CA VAL A 118 -5.74 -14.28 -0.14
C VAL A 118 -4.35 -14.50 0.46
N ALA A 119 -3.58 -15.45 -0.06
CA ALA A 119 -2.25 -15.80 0.45
C ALA A 119 -1.23 -14.66 0.36
N LEU A 120 -1.45 -13.73 -0.57
CA LEU A 120 -0.63 -12.53 -0.71
C LEU A 120 -0.87 -11.50 0.41
N GLU A 121 -1.98 -11.59 1.13
CA GLU A 121 -2.35 -10.64 2.19
C GLU A 121 -2.37 -11.32 3.57
N ASP A 122 -2.87 -12.56 3.65
CA ASP A 122 -2.92 -13.37 4.86
C ASP A 122 -2.74 -14.86 4.51
N ARG A 123 -1.56 -15.40 4.86
CA ARG A 123 -1.23 -16.81 4.64
C ARG A 123 -2.08 -17.77 5.47
N ARG A 124 -2.48 -17.38 6.69
CA ARG A 124 -3.27 -18.25 7.57
C ARG A 124 -4.69 -18.41 7.02
N ALA A 125 -5.31 -17.30 6.61
CA ALA A 125 -6.60 -17.33 5.93
C ALA A 125 -6.53 -18.16 4.63
N ALA A 126 -5.44 -18.03 3.85
CA ALA A 126 -5.29 -18.82 2.63
C ALA A 126 -5.20 -20.33 2.90
N VAL A 127 -4.46 -20.75 3.93
CA VAL A 127 -4.39 -22.16 4.35
C VAL A 127 -5.76 -22.67 4.77
N ALA A 128 -6.57 -21.87 5.46
CA ALA A 128 -7.93 -22.24 5.84
C ALA A 128 -8.87 -22.41 4.63
N VAL A 129 -8.69 -21.61 3.58
CA VAL A 129 -9.53 -21.64 2.37
C VAL A 129 -9.06 -22.65 1.32
N ALA A 130 -7.76 -22.97 1.29
CA ALA A 130 -7.15 -23.85 0.29
C ALA A 130 -7.86 -25.22 0.13
N PRO A 131 -8.29 -25.92 1.20
CA PRO A 131 -9.03 -27.18 1.06
C PRO A 131 -10.31 -27.04 0.23
N VAL A 132 -11.02 -25.91 0.35
CA VAL A 132 -12.23 -25.65 -0.44
C VAL A 132 -11.89 -25.51 -1.93
N ALA A 133 -10.80 -24.82 -2.26
CA ALA A 133 -10.35 -24.67 -3.65
C ALA A 133 -9.92 -26.01 -4.28
N VAL A 134 -9.18 -26.83 -3.52
CA VAL A 134 -8.80 -28.19 -3.94
C VAL A 134 -10.05 -29.05 -4.16
N ALA A 135 -11.01 -29.00 -3.23
CA ALA A 135 -12.27 -29.73 -3.35
C ALA A 135 -13.09 -29.28 -4.56
N VAL A 136 -13.14 -27.98 -4.87
CA VAL A 136 -13.76 -27.45 -6.10
C VAL A 136 -13.06 -28.00 -7.34
N GLY A 137 -11.73 -27.94 -7.41
CA GLY A 137 -10.96 -28.48 -8.52
C GLY A 137 -11.19 -29.98 -8.73
N TYR A 138 -11.12 -30.76 -7.65
CA TYR A 138 -11.40 -32.20 -7.67
C TYR A 138 -12.82 -32.50 -8.14
N SER A 139 -13.82 -31.76 -7.64
CA SER A 139 -15.22 -31.96 -8.02
C SER A 139 -15.44 -31.90 -9.54
N ARG A 140 -14.65 -31.10 -10.28
CA ARG A 140 -14.74 -30.96 -11.74
C ARG A 140 -14.25 -32.19 -12.50
N VAL A 141 -13.23 -32.86 -11.98
CA VAL A 141 -12.76 -34.14 -12.52
C VAL A 141 -13.73 -35.25 -12.13
N HIS A 142 -14.15 -35.25 -10.86
CA HIS A 142 -15.02 -36.27 -10.27
C HIS A 142 -16.39 -36.39 -10.94
N ILE A 143 -16.98 -35.27 -11.37
CA ILE A 143 -18.26 -35.26 -12.10
C ILE A 143 -18.09 -35.38 -13.63
N GLY A 144 -16.86 -35.56 -14.12
CA GLY A 144 -16.57 -35.84 -15.53
C GLY A 144 -16.69 -34.65 -16.48
N VAL A 145 -16.67 -33.40 -15.99
CA VAL A 145 -16.86 -32.21 -16.83
C VAL A 145 -15.56 -31.61 -17.37
N HIS A 146 -14.42 -31.96 -16.77
CA HIS A 146 -13.10 -31.47 -17.16
C HIS A 146 -12.03 -32.55 -17.02
N TRP A 147 -11.00 -32.47 -17.87
CA TRP A 147 -9.80 -33.28 -17.70
C TRP A 147 -8.95 -32.78 -16.52
N PRO A 148 -8.18 -33.64 -15.84
CA PRO A 148 -7.22 -33.20 -14.81
C PRO A 148 -6.28 -32.10 -15.31
N SER A 149 -5.77 -32.19 -16.53
CA SER A 149 -4.97 -31.14 -17.14
C SER A 149 -5.72 -29.82 -17.36
N ASP A 150 -7.03 -29.82 -17.61
CA ASP A 150 -7.85 -28.60 -17.69
C ASP A 150 -7.91 -27.88 -16.33
N VAL A 151 -7.95 -28.67 -15.25
CA VAL A 151 -7.97 -28.17 -13.86
C VAL A 151 -6.61 -27.61 -13.48
N LEU A 152 -5.53 -28.31 -13.79
CA LEU A 152 -4.16 -27.84 -13.54
C LEU A 152 -3.85 -26.55 -14.32
N ALA A 153 -4.16 -26.51 -15.61
CA ALA A 153 -3.96 -25.31 -16.43
C ALA A 153 -4.81 -24.13 -15.94
N GLY A 154 -6.07 -24.40 -15.55
CA GLY A 154 -6.91 -23.40 -14.91
C GLY A 154 -6.28 -22.85 -13.62
N ALA A 155 -5.83 -23.74 -12.74
CA ALA A 155 -5.19 -23.34 -11.48
C ALA A 155 -3.91 -22.50 -11.71
N MET A 156 -3.04 -22.92 -12.63
CA MET A 156 -1.84 -22.17 -12.99
C MET A 156 -2.17 -20.78 -13.52
N LEU A 157 -3.13 -20.67 -14.43
CA LEU A 157 -3.59 -19.38 -14.96
C LEU A 157 -4.14 -18.48 -13.84
N GLY A 158 -5.00 -19.03 -12.98
CA GLY A 158 -5.58 -18.31 -11.85
C GLY A 158 -4.54 -17.78 -10.88
N SER A 159 -3.60 -18.64 -10.46
CA SER A 159 -2.50 -18.26 -9.58
C SER A 159 -1.57 -17.23 -10.22
N ALA A 160 -1.24 -17.36 -11.51
CA ALA A 160 -0.41 -16.39 -12.23
C ALA A 160 -1.08 -15.00 -12.29
N LEU A 161 -2.38 -14.95 -12.55
CA LEU A 161 -3.14 -13.69 -12.57
C LEU A 161 -3.27 -13.06 -11.19
N ALA A 162 -3.47 -13.88 -10.15
CA ALA A 162 -3.44 -13.39 -8.76
C ALA A 162 -2.06 -12.86 -8.37
N LEU A 163 -0.96 -13.54 -8.74
CA LEU A 163 0.40 -13.04 -8.52
C LEU A 163 0.67 -11.74 -9.28
N ALA A 164 0.15 -11.61 -10.51
CA ALA A 164 0.27 -10.40 -11.31
C ALA A 164 -0.36 -9.18 -10.62
N THR A 165 -1.36 -9.37 -9.75
CA THR A 165 -1.92 -8.25 -8.96
C THR A 165 -0.87 -7.57 -8.08
N ARG A 166 0.25 -8.22 -7.73
CA ARG A 166 1.36 -7.57 -6.99
C ARG A 166 1.97 -6.39 -7.74
N ARG A 167 1.83 -6.39 -9.07
CA ARG A 167 2.34 -5.31 -9.94
C ARG A 167 1.56 -4.01 -9.86
N TRP A 168 0.39 -4.00 -9.24
CA TRP A 168 -0.44 -2.80 -9.09
C TRP A 168 -1.13 -2.75 -7.72
N TRP A 169 -1.01 -3.78 -6.91
CA TRP A 169 -1.41 -3.83 -5.51
C TRP A 169 -0.23 -4.37 -4.69
N ALA A 170 0.63 -3.45 -4.26
CA ALA A 170 1.76 -3.78 -3.38
C ALA A 170 1.26 -4.36 -2.05
N VAL A 171 1.81 -5.51 -1.67
CA VAL A 171 1.71 -6.01 -0.30
C VAL A 171 2.73 -5.22 0.49
N ARG A 172 2.29 -4.26 1.31
CA ARG A 172 3.17 -3.58 2.27
C ARG A 172 3.66 -4.66 3.26
N ALA A 173 4.96 -4.93 3.31
CA ALA A 173 5.54 -5.64 4.43
C ALA A 173 5.27 -4.78 5.68
N GLY A 174 4.76 -5.37 6.74
CA GLY A 174 4.50 -4.66 8.00
C GLY A 174 5.75 -4.36 8.81
N GLU A 175 6.93 -4.50 8.20
CA GLU A 175 8.21 -4.23 8.87
C GLU A 175 8.44 -2.72 8.96
N PRO A 176 8.72 -2.18 10.16
CA PRO A 176 9.15 -0.81 10.33
C PRO A 176 10.37 -0.48 9.47
N ALA A 177 10.56 0.80 9.18
CA ALA A 177 11.73 1.24 8.46
C ALA A 177 13.01 1.06 9.29
N THR A 178 14.09 0.74 8.61
CA THR A 178 15.43 0.87 9.17
C THR A 178 15.73 2.34 9.46
N MET A 179 16.17 2.63 10.68
CA MET A 179 16.52 3.96 11.20
C MET A 179 18.03 4.11 11.34
N GLY A 180 18.49 5.35 11.53
CA GLY A 180 19.90 5.66 11.75
C GLY A 180 20.39 5.23 13.14
N PRO A 181 21.56 5.73 13.58
CA PRO A 181 22.12 5.37 14.88
C PRO A 181 21.16 5.69 16.03
N THR A 182 21.19 4.83 17.05
CA THR A 182 20.53 5.06 18.33
C THR A 182 21.39 5.98 19.20
N GLU A 183 20.73 6.94 19.83
CA GLU A 183 21.26 7.83 20.84
C GLU A 183 20.43 7.68 22.12
N SER A 184 21.08 7.88 23.27
CA SER A 184 20.40 7.94 24.56
C SER A 184 20.27 9.40 24.96
N THR A 185 19.06 9.80 25.32
CA THR A 185 18.77 11.09 25.97
C THR A 185 18.28 10.86 27.39
N THR A 186 18.06 11.94 28.14
CA THR A 186 17.44 11.88 29.46
C THR A 186 16.05 11.25 29.34
N PRO A 187 15.76 10.18 30.10
CA PRO A 187 14.43 9.58 30.15
C PRO A 187 13.34 10.60 30.53
N LEU A 188 12.20 10.53 29.83
CA LEU A 188 11.02 11.36 30.04
C LEU A 188 9.86 10.50 30.58
N SER A 189 10.13 9.73 31.63
CA SER A 189 9.26 8.68 32.16
C SER A 189 7.89 9.20 32.63
N ASP A 190 7.84 10.43 33.16
CA ASP A 190 6.61 11.12 33.59
C ASP A 190 6.17 12.21 32.59
N GLY A 191 6.90 12.40 31.49
CA GLY A 191 6.67 13.45 30.50
C GLY A 191 7.24 14.83 30.85
N LYS A 192 7.99 14.99 31.94
CA LYS A 192 8.50 16.32 32.33
C LYS A 192 9.41 16.91 31.25
N GLY A 193 8.96 18.00 30.65
CA GLY A 193 9.66 18.70 29.57
C GLY A 193 9.31 18.21 28.16
N LEU A 194 8.34 17.30 28.03
CA LEU A 194 7.70 16.99 26.76
C LEU A 194 6.60 18.03 26.48
N LEU A 195 6.64 18.68 25.32
CA LEU A 195 5.53 19.48 24.79
C LEU A 195 4.71 18.64 23.82
N LEU A 196 3.56 18.13 24.26
CA LEU A 196 2.66 17.33 23.45
C LEU A 196 1.67 18.23 22.69
N VAL A 197 1.87 18.32 21.38
CA VAL A 197 1.02 19.06 20.45
C VAL A 197 -0.13 18.17 19.99
N VAL A 198 -1.36 18.60 20.24
CA VAL A 198 -2.58 17.82 20.01
C VAL A 198 -3.46 18.49 18.97
N ASN A 199 -3.78 17.76 17.90
CA ASN A 199 -4.76 18.20 16.91
C ASN A 199 -6.07 17.43 17.01
N ARG A 200 -7.06 18.00 17.71
CA ARG A 200 -8.40 17.41 17.88
C ARG A 200 -9.21 17.33 16.58
N SER A 201 -8.87 18.14 15.58
CA SER A 201 -9.58 18.16 14.28
C SER A 201 -9.18 17.03 13.32
N SER A 202 -8.09 16.31 13.60
CA SER A 202 -7.49 15.30 12.69
C SER A 202 -8.21 13.95 12.64
N GLY A 203 -9.48 13.87 13.07
CA GLY A 203 -10.27 12.65 12.99
C GLY A 203 -9.86 11.59 14.01
N LEU A 204 -9.75 12.01 15.28
CA LEU A 204 -9.74 11.11 16.43
C LEU A 204 -11.03 10.28 16.35
N GLY A 205 -10.93 8.94 16.42
CA GLY A 205 -12.08 8.05 16.31
C GLY A 205 -13.06 8.16 17.47
N ASN A 206 -13.85 7.11 17.72
CA ASN A 206 -14.70 7.04 18.91
C ASN A 206 -13.84 6.82 20.17
N GLY A 207 -13.36 7.90 20.77
CA GLY A 207 -12.56 7.93 22.01
C GLY A 207 -11.52 9.04 21.97
N ASP A 208 -11.19 9.64 23.12
CA ASP A 208 -10.11 10.63 23.22
C ASP A 208 -8.75 9.90 23.36
N PRO A 209 -7.89 9.88 22.32
CA PRO A 209 -6.61 9.21 22.38
C PRO A 209 -5.60 9.93 23.28
N LEU A 210 -5.92 11.14 23.76
CA LEU A 210 -5.07 11.88 24.68
C LEU A 210 -5.08 11.27 26.08
N GLU A 211 -6.21 10.73 26.56
CA GLU A 211 -6.33 10.29 27.96
C GLU A 211 -5.35 9.18 28.34
N PRO A 212 -5.23 8.07 27.57
CA PRO A 212 -4.26 7.03 27.89
C PRO A 212 -2.80 7.51 27.88
N ILE A 213 -2.51 8.52 27.05
CA ILE A 213 -1.17 9.13 26.99
C ILE A 213 -0.97 10.02 28.22
N ARG A 214 -1.94 10.85 28.56
CA ARG A 214 -1.90 11.76 29.71
C ARG A 214 -1.73 11.03 31.04
N GLU A 215 -2.35 9.85 31.20
CA GLU A 215 -2.14 9.00 32.37
C GLU A 215 -0.69 8.53 32.52
N LYS A 216 0.01 8.32 31.39
CA LYS A 216 1.39 7.82 31.36
C LYS A 216 2.44 8.91 31.41
N VAL A 217 2.14 10.10 30.87
CA VAL A 217 3.02 11.28 30.89
C VAL A 217 2.33 12.48 31.55
N PRO A 218 1.99 12.40 32.86
CA PRO A 218 1.19 13.43 33.54
C PRO A 218 1.88 14.79 33.69
N ALA A 219 3.21 14.85 33.59
CA ALA A 219 4.00 16.08 33.64
C ALA A 219 4.24 16.72 32.26
N ALA A 220 3.70 16.15 31.18
CA ALA A 220 3.82 16.72 29.85
C ALA A 220 2.99 18.01 29.71
N GLN A 221 3.56 19.00 29.03
CA GLN A 221 2.84 20.22 28.65
C GLN A 221 1.97 19.93 27.43
N ILE A 222 0.69 20.26 27.49
CA ILE A 222 -0.26 19.98 26.39
C ILE A 222 -0.55 21.28 25.64
N LEU A 223 -0.24 21.30 24.35
CA LEU A 223 -0.64 22.36 23.42
C LEU A 223 -1.75 21.86 22.51
N GLU A 224 -2.98 22.27 22.78
CA GLU A 224 -4.09 22.05 21.84
C GLU A 224 -4.01 23.07 20.71
N LEU A 225 -3.91 22.59 19.46
CA LEU A 225 -3.72 23.47 18.32
C LEU A 225 -4.97 24.29 18.01
N ASP A 226 -4.79 25.62 17.92
CA ASP A 226 -5.74 26.49 17.25
C ASP A 226 -5.51 26.40 15.73
N PRO A 227 -6.47 25.87 14.94
CA PRO A 227 -6.34 25.76 13.49
C PRO A 227 -6.31 27.12 12.77
N ARG A 228 -6.57 28.23 13.46
CA ARG A 228 -6.51 29.58 12.91
C ARG A 228 -5.14 30.25 13.11
N ALA A 229 -4.32 29.71 14.00
CA ALA A 229 -3.01 30.23 14.31
C ALA A 229 -1.91 29.41 13.63
N ASP A 230 -0.78 30.05 13.36
CA ASP A 230 0.39 29.37 12.80
C ASP A 230 0.93 28.34 13.82
N LEU A 231 1.15 27.11 13.35
CA LEU A 231 1.62 26.00 14.18
C LEU A 231 2.99 26.29 14.78
N ASP A 232 3.88 26.85 13.97
CA ASP A 232 5.26 27.08 14.35
C ASP A 232 5.36 28.18 15.39
N ALA A 233 4.62 29.26 15.22
CA ALA A 233 4.54 30.35 16.18
C ALA A 233 4.03 29.87 17.56
N GLN A 234 3.03 28.97 17.58
CA GLN A 234 2.49 28.41 18.82
C GLN A 234 3.53 27.53 19.53
N ILE A 235 4.26 26.68 18.80
CA ILE A 235 5.32 25.83 19.38
C ILE A 235 6.48 26.69 19.87
N ALA A 236 6.94 27.65 19.07
CA ALA A 236 8.04 28.54 19.42
C ALA A 236 7.74 29.35 20.70
N ALA A 237 6.50 29.79 20.90
CA ALA A 237 6.09 30.47 22.12
C ALA A 237 6.21 29.58 23.38
N GLN A 238 5.85 28.30 23.28
CA GLN A 238 5.99 27.34 24.39
C GLN A 238 7.47 27.01 24.67
N ILE A 239 8.28 26.85 23.62
CA ILE A 239 9.73 26.64 23.77
C ILE A 239 10.37 27.87 24.44
N ALA A 240 10.00 29.08 24.03
CA ALA A 240 10.50 30.33 24.59
C ALA A 240 10.11 30.53 26.06
N ALA A 241 8.98 29.97 26.51
CA ALA A 241 8.59 29.95 27.92
C ALA A 241 9.49 29.05 28.79
N GLY A 242 10.28 28.18 28.17
CA GLY A 242 11.29 27.35 28.82
C GLY A 242 10.77 26.00 29.32
N GLY A 243 11.71 25.11 29.64
CA GLY A 243 11.41 23.78 30.20
C GLY A 243 11.02 22.71 29.17
N VAL A 244 10.98 23.03 27.88
CA VAL A 244 10.75 22.06 26.79
C VAL A 244 12.08 21.44 26.36
N VAL A 245 12.18 20.11 26.41
CA VAL A 245 13.36 19.32 26.01
C VAL A 245 13.03 18.27 24.93
N ALA A 246 11.74 18.08 24.61
CA ALA A 246 11.26 17.22 23.54
C ALA A 246 9.90 17.71 23.02
N LEU A 247 9.62 17.44 21.74
CA LEU A 247 8.31 17.69 21.14
C LEU A 247 7.54 16.38 20.98
N GLY A 248 6.23 16.41 21.21
CA GLY A 248 5.31 15.31 20.97
C GLY A 248 4.26 15.71 19.94
N ALA A 249 3.88 14.81 19.03
CA ALA A 249 2.82 15.05 18.05
C ALA A 249 1.71 14.00 18.19
N LEU A 250 0.51 14.43 18.54
CA LEU A 250 -0.71 13.61 18.55
C LEU A 250 -1.70 14.12 17.50
N GLY A 251 -1.74 13.46 16.35
CA GLY A 251 -2.62 13.84 15.24
C GLY A 251 -2.41 13.02 13.98
N GLY A 252 -2.91 13.54 12.85
CA GLY A 252 -2.68 12.96 11.52
C GLY A 252 -1.33 13.36 10.92
N ASP A 253 -1.03 12.85 9.71
CA ASP A 253 0.26 13.03 9.03
C ASP A 253 0.69 14.50 8.87
N GLY A 254 -0.25 15.42 8.62
CA GLY A 254 0.05 16.86 8.51
C GLY A 254 0.47 17.48 9.84
N THR A 255 -0.18 17.11 10.94
CA THR A 255 0.22 17.58 12.29
C THR A 255 1.59 17.05 12.65
N VAL A 256 1.83 15.77 12.41
CA VAL A 256 3.12 15.13 12.69
C VAL A 256 4.24 15.76 11.85
N SER A 257 4.00 16.04 10.57
CA SER A 257 5.00 16.68 9.70
C SER A 257 5.32 18.11 10.15
N GLY A 258 4.31 18.90 10.51
CA GLY A 258 4.53 20.26 11.00
C GLY A 258 5.28 20.31 12.35
N VAL A 259 4.94 19.43 13.29
CA VAL A 259 5.67 19.33 14.57
C VAL A 259 7.09 18.80 14.35
N ALA A 260 7.31 17.89 13.39
CA ALA A 260 8.63 17.42 13.04
C ALA A 260 9.51 18.52 12.40
N GLU A 261 8.93 19.40 11.57
CA GLU A 261 9.64 20.58 11.05
C GLU A 261 10.06 21.52 12.20
N ALA A 262 9.19 21.76 13.18
CA ALA A 262 9.53 22.52 14.38
C ALA A 262 10.62 21.82 15.22
N ALA A 263 10.56 20.50 15.37
CA ALA A 263 11.54 19.70 16.09
C ALA A 263 12.95 19.86 15.48
N VAL A 264 13.06 19.79 14.16
CA VAL A 264 14.32 20.04 13.44
C VAL A 264 14.81 21.47 13.67
N ARG A 265 13.93 22.47 13.55
CA ARG A 265 14.32 23.89 13.67
C ARG A 265 14.85 24.23 15.05
N HIS A 266 14.28 23.61 16.08
CA HIS A 266 14.64 23.83 17.48
C HIS A 266 15.63 22.81 18.04
N ASP A 267 16.12 21.86 17.22
CA ASP A 267 17.03 20.77 17.61
C ASP A 267 16.50 19.95 18.80
N LEU A 268 15.22 19.57 18.74
CA LEU A 268 14.53 18.78 19.76
C LEU A 268 14.15 17.39 19.21
N PRO A 269 14.26 16.32 20.03
CA PRO A 269 13.75 15.01 19.64
C PRO A 269 12.21 14.99 19.59
N LEU A 270 11.68 14.14 18.72
CA LEU A 270 10.26 14.01 18.43
C LEU A 270 9.66 12.70 18.95
N ALA A 271 8.59 12.78 19.72
CA ALA A 271 7.72 11.67 20.08
C ALA A 271 6.47 11.66 19.19
N VAL A 272 6.25 10.59 18.42
CA VAL A 272 5.10 10.50 17.51
C VAL A 272 4.03 9.61 18.13
N PHE A 273 2.81 10.13 18.23
CA PHE A 273 1.63 9.40 18.67
C PHE A 273 0.60 9.34 17.54
N ALA A 274 0.30 8.13 17.10
CA ALA A 274 -0.53 7.87 15.94
C ALA A 274 -2.02 8.21 16.21
N GLY A 275 -2.43 9.46 15.94
CA GLY A 275 -3.80 9.95 16.24
C GLY A 275 -4.76 9.99 15.05
N GLY A 276 -4.28 9.86 13.81
CA GLY A 276 -5.09 9.98 12.59
C GLY A 276 -5.49 8.64 11.94
N THR A 277 -6.21 8.72 10.81
CA THR A 277 -6.73 7.53 10.10
C THR A 277 -5.67 6.82 9.24
N LEU A 278 -4.69 7.57 8.72
CA LEU A 278 -3.69 7.06 7.76
C LEU A 278 -2.30 6.81 8.38
N ASN A 279 -1.84 7.66 9.31
CA ASN A 279 -0.62 7.56 10.11
C ASN A 279 0.55 6.93 9.34
N HIS A 280 0.86 7.48 8.17
CA HIS A 280 1.91 6.96 7.31
C HIS A 280 3.28 7.08 7.95
N PHE A 281 3.60 8.24 8.54
CA PHE A 281 4.90 8.47 9.17
C PHE A 281 5.09 7.62 10.42
N ALA A 282 4.10 7.59 11.33
CA ALA A 282 4.16 6.75 12.53
C ALA A 282 4.32 5.26 12.22
N ARG A 283 3.66 4.75 11.16
CA ARG A 283 3.84 3.36 10.71
C ARG A 283 5.20 3.10 10.10
N ASP A 284 5.74 4.03 9.31
CA ASP A 284 7.09 3.87 8.76
C ASP A 284 8.13 3.88 9.89
N LEU A 285 7.90 4.63 10.97
CA LEU A 285 8.70 4.58 12.19
C LEU A 285 8.48 3.32 13.06
N GLY A 286 7.40 2.56 12.85
CA GLY A 286 7.03 1.43 13.71
C GLY A 286 6.49 1.84 15.10
N VAL A 287 5.94 3.05 15.21
CA VAL A 287 5.31 3.61 16.43
C VAL A 287 3.82 3.85 16.21
N ASP A 288 3.17 2.92 15.52
CA ASP A 288 1.72 2.95 15.30
C ASP A 288 0.91 2.61 16.55
N ASP A 289 1.54 1.98 17.54
CA ASP A 289 1.05 1.86 18.92
C ASP A 289 1.74 2.89 19.83
N ALA A 290 0.95 3.65 20.58
CA ALA A 290 1.44 4.64 21.54
C ALA A 290 2.36 4.01 22.61
N ALA A 291 2.15 2.73 22.94
CA ALA A 291 3.00 2.02 23.89
C ALA A 291 4.48 1.99 23.47
N ALA A 292 4.77 1.90 22.16
CA ALA A 292 6.14 1.90 21.65
C ALA A 292 6.82 3.26 21.90
N THR A 293 6.14 4.36 21.61
CA THR A 293 6.64 5.71 21.87
C THR A 293 6.81 5.96 23.37
N LEU A 294 5.87 5.50 24.19
CA LEU A 294 5.97 5.63 25.65
C LEU A 294 7.16 4.86 26.23
N ALA A 295 7.40 3.63 25.76
CA ALA A 295 8.56 2.85 26.18
C ALA A 295 9.90 3.52 25.77
N ALA A 296 9.94 4.15 24.60
CA ALA A 296 11.11 4.92 24.17
C ALA A 296 11.31 6.19 25.02
N LEU A 297 10.24 6.88 25.39
CA LEU A 297 10.30 8.02 26.32
C LEU A 297 10.82 7.57 27.70
N GLU A 298 10.33 6.45 28.21
CA GLU A 298 10.74 5.90 29.52
C GLU A 298 12.19 5.43 29.55
N SER A 299 12.71 4.90 28.44
CA SER A 299 14.11 4.48 28.30
C SER A 299 15.05 5.62 27.88
N GLY A 300 14.51 6.72 27.36
CA GLY A 300 15.30 7.80 26.76
C GLY A 300 15.93 7.40 25.41
N GLU A 301 15.37 6.42 24.71
CA GLU A 301 15.92 5.94 23.45
C GLU A 301 15.44 6.79 22.26
N VAL A 302 16.39 7.36 21.51
CA VAL A 302 16.14 8.20 20.34
C VAL A 302 16.90 7.65 19.15
N MET A 303 16.23 7.46 18.02
CA MET A 303 16.87 7.05 16.77
C MET A 303 16.89 8.20 15.77
N ARG A 304 17.99 8.37 15.04
CA ARG A 304 18.11 9.41 14.01
C ARG A 304 17.42 9.04 12.70
N THR A 305 16.69 9.98 12.10
CA THR A 305 16.11 9.90 10.76
C THR A 305 16.59 11.07 9.91
N ASP A 306 16.67 10.83 8.60
CA ASP A 306 16.95 11.87 7.62
C ASP A 306 15.74 12.78 7.46
N ILE A 307 16.02 14.02 7.08
CA ILE A 307 15.05 14.99 6.57
C ILE A 307 15.42 15.38 5.15
N ALA A 308 14.52 16.07 4.47
CA ALA A 308 14.85 16.73 3.22
C ALA A 308 14.58 18.23 3.35
N ARG A 309 15.44 19.01 2.71
CA ARG A 309 15.47 20.47 2.79
C ARG A 309 15.38 21.06 1.40
N VAL A 310 14.46 22.00 1.22
CA VAL A 310 14.22 22.71 -0.04
C VAL A 310 14.65 24.14 0.14
N ARG A 311 15.69 24.55 -0.58
CA ARG A 311 16.11 25.94 -0.71
C ARG A 311 15.49 26.54 -1.95
N PHE A 312 14.86 27.70 -1.82
CA PHE A 312 14.31 28.44 -2.95
C PHE A 312 15.38 29.38 -3.55
N GLY A 313 15.17 29.85 -4.78
CA GLY A 313 16.07 30.80 -5.44
C GLY A 313 16.14 32.18 -4.77
N GLY A 314 15.21 32.51 -3.88
CA GLY A 314 15.31 33.63 -2.91
C GLY A 314 15.48 33.08 -1.49
N ASP A 315 15.79 33.93 -0.51
CA ASP A 315 16.23 33.61 0.88
C ASP A 315 15.27 32.77 1.77
N GLY A 316 14.44 31.91 1.19
CA GLY A 316 13.58 30.97 1.90
C GLY A 316 14.10 29.52 1.82
N GLU A 317 13.91 28.81 2.92
CA GLU A 317 14.16 27.38 3.04
C GLU A 317 12.97 26.70 3.73
N ARG A 318 12.71 25.44 3.37
CA ARG A 318 11.68 24.59 3.98
C ARG A 318 12.24 23.22 4.28
N THR A 319 11.78 22.61 5.36
CA THR A 319 12.06 21.21 5.67
C THR A 319 10.81 20.37 5.41
N PHE A 320 10.98 19.18 4.88
CA PHE A 320 9.91 18.18 4.79
C PHE A 320 10.44 16.81 5.20
N VAL A 321 9.57 16.01 5.79
CA VAL A 321 9.93 14.71 6.36
C VAL A 321 9.54 13.58 5.44
N ASN A 322 8.46 13.73 4.67
CA ASN A 322 7.95 12.69 3.78
C ASN A 322 8.27 13.02 2.32
N THR A 323 7.55 13.98 1.72
CA THR A 323 7.57 14.15 0.26
C THR A 323 7.39 15.59 -0.18
N ALA A 324 8.09 15.96 -1.25
CA ALA A 324 7.86 17.16 -2.03
C ALA A 324 7.37 16.80 -3.44
N SER A 325 6.51 17.61 -4.05
CA SER A 325 6.00 17.35 -5.39
C SER A 325 5.63 18.61 -6.18
N LEU A 326 5.78 18.53 -7.51
CA LEU A 326 5.46 19.59 -8.48
C LEU A 326 4.59 19.05 -9.63
N GLY A 327 3.89 19.95 -10.31
CA GLY A 327 3.09 19.63 -11.50
C GLY A 327 1.76 18.96 -11.13
N GLY A 328 1.32 17.97 -11.91
CA GLY A 328 0.00 17.34 -11.70
C GLY A 328 -0.14 16.46 -10.44
N TYR A 329 0.92 16.26 -9.65
CA TYR A 329 0.88 15.34 -8.50
C TYR A 329 -0.05 15.78 -7.36
N PRO A 330 -0.06 17.06 -6.92
CA PRO A 330 -1.00 17.51 -5.89
C PRO A 330 -2.46 17.38 -6.34
N ASP A 331 -2.73 17.68 -7.61
CA ASP A 331 -4.06 17.48 -8.22
C ASP A 331 -4.45 16.00 -8.24
N PHE A 332 -3.50 15.11 -8.51
CA PHE A 332 -3.71 13.67 -8.46
C PHE A 332 -4.09 13.19 -7.05
N VAL A 333 -3.35 13.62 -6.02
CA VAL A 333 -3.63 13.27 -4.62
C VAL A 333 -5.01 13.75 -4.21
N ARG A 334 -5.32 15.03 -4.47
CA ARG A 334 -6.62 15.65 -4.15
C ARG A 334 -7.78 14.95 -4.84
N LEU A 335 -7.64 14.66 -6.14
CA LEU A 335 -8.67 14.00 -6.92
C LEU A 335 -8.86 12.53 -6.50
N ARG A 336 -7.76 11.82 -6.21
CA ARG A 336 -7.79 10.45 -5.68
C ARG A 336 -8.57 10.40 -4.37
N GLU A 337 -8.29 11.29 -3.43
CA GLU A 337 -8.96 11.31 -2.12
C GLU A 337 -10.45 11.58 -2.23
N LYS A 338 -10.84 12.54 -3.07
CA LYS A 338 -12.25 12.83 -3.36
C LYS A 338 -12.98 11.62 -3.95
N LEU A 339 -12.31 10.86 -4.83
CA LEU A 339 -12.88 9.68 -5.47
C LEU A 339 -12.83 8.43 -4.60
N GLN A 340 -11.91 8.36 -3.64
CA GLN A 340 -11.66 7.18 -2.80
C GLN A 340 -12.88 6.79 -1.98
N SER A 341 -13.65 7.76 -1.49
CA SER A 341 -14.88 7.53 -0.71
C SER A 341 -15.96 6.79 -1.51
N ARG A 342 -15.99 6.95 -2.85
CA ARG A 342 -17.02 6.37 -3.73
C ARG A 342 -16.54 5.13 -4.48
N LEU A 343 -15.27 5.12 -4.88
CA LEU A 343 -14.73 4.11 -5.81
C LEU A 343 -13.71 3.17 -5.14
N GLY A 344 -13.34 3.42 -3.89
CA GLY A 344 -12.24 2.72 -3.23
C GLY A 344 -10.86 3.20 -3.70
N LYS A 345 -9.80 2.80 -2.98
CA LYS A 345 -8.45 3.37 -3.12
C LYS A 345 -7.84 3.22 -4.52
N TRP A 346 -7.92 2.03 -5.10
CA TRP A 346 -7.27 1.74 -6.39
C TRP A 346 -8.02 2.29 -7.61
N PRO A 347 -9.35 2.12 -7.73
CA PRO A 347 -10.09 2.72 -8.84
C PRO A 347 -10.07 4.25 -8.80
N ALA A 348 -10.11 4.84 -7.61
CA ALA A 348 -9.95 6.28 -7.44
C ALA A 348 -8.59 6.80 -7.94
N ALA A 349 -7.49 6.10 -7.62
CA ALA A 349 -6.17 6.44 -8.11
C ALA A 349 -6.09 6.35 -9.64
N ALA A 350 -6.62 5.29 -10.25
CA ALA A 350 -6.60 5.12 -11.70
C ALA A 350 -7.37 6.26 -12.42
N VAL A 351 -8.58 6.58 -11.96
CA VAL A 351 -9.39 7.66 -12.53
C VAL A 351 -8.75 9.02 -12.30
N ALA A 352 -8.16 9.25 -11.12
CA ALA A 352 -7.45 10.50 -10.82
C ALA A 352 -6.26 10.69 -11.75
N LEU A 353 -5.43 9.66 -11.93
CA LEU A 353 -4.27 9.70 -12.83
C LEU A 353 -4.69 10.02 -14.27
N LEU A 354 -5.71 9.32 -14.79
CA LEU A 354 -6.21 9.55 -16.15
C LEU A 354 -6.73 10.98 -16.36
N ARG A 355 -7.46 11.52 -15.37
CA ARG A 355 -8.01 12.88 -15.45
C ARG A 355 -6.95 13.96 -15.31
N VAL A 356 -5.95 13.75 -14.46
CA VAL A 356 -4.83 14.68 -14.31
C VAL A 356 -4.01 14.68 -15.59
N LEU A 357 -3.61 13.51 -16.10
CA LEU A 357 -2.82 13.43 -17.33
C LEU A 357 -3.55 13.96 -18.56
N SER A 358 -4.88 13.86 -18.62
CA SER A 358 -5.65 14.38 -19.77
C SER A 358 -5.78 15.91 -19.76
N ARG A 359 -5.72 16.55 -18.59
CA ARG A 359 -5.91 18.00 -18.42
C ARG A 359 -4.62 18.76 -18.13
N ALA A 360 -3.59 18.10 -17.61
CA ALA A 360 -2.32 18.72 -17.28
C ALA A 360 -1.63 19.25 -18.55
N GLN A 361 -0.92 20.36 -18.42
CA GLN A 361 0.01 20.86 -19.42
C GLN A 361 1.44 20.43 -19.03
N PRO A 362 2.33 20.12 -20.00
CA PRO A 362 3.72 19.81 -19.70
C PRO A 362 4.40 20.98 -18.96
N LEU A 363 5.05 20.65 -17.85
CA LEU A 363 5.91 21.58 -17.14
C LEU A 363 7.29 21.56 -17.77
N HIS A 364 7.73 22.72 -18.27
CA HIS A 364 9.07 22.87 -18.81
C HIS A 364 10.03 23.12 -17.65
N ALA A 365 11.03 22.26 -17.48
CA ALA A 365 11.97 22.35 -16.37
C ALA A 365 13.41 22.08 -16.83
N ILE A 366 14.36 22.58 -16.05
CA ILE A 366 15.77 22.21 -16.10
C ILE A 366 16.03 21.43 -14.82
N ILE A 367 16.30 20.13 -14.96
CA ILE A 367 16.59 19.22 -13.85
C ILE A 367 18.07 18.86 -13.92
N ASP A 368 18.83 19.23 -12.89
CA ASP A 368 20.28 18.98 -12.80
C ASP A 368 21.05 19.42 -14.08
N GLY A 369 20.61 20.51 -14.70
CA GLY A 369 21.20 21.09 -15.93
C GLY A 369 20.60 20.57 -17.24
N GLU A 370 19.78 19.51 -17.22
CA GLU A 370 19.13 18.96 -18.42
C GLU A 370 17.75 19.59 -18.62
N ARG A 371 17.49 20.12 -19.82
CA ARG A 371 16.15 20.59 -20.21
C ARG A 371 15.23 19.40 -20.45
N VAL A 372 14.10 19.37 -19.76
CA VAL A 372 13.11 18.29 -19.83
C VAL A 372 11.71 18.86 -19.68
N GLU A 373 10.74 18.26 -20.38
CA GLU A 373 9.33 18.51 -20.11
C GLU A 373 8.79 17.37 -19.24
N ILE A 374 8.09 17.71 -18.17
CA ILE A 374 7.55 16.74 -17.22
C ILE A 374 6.05 16.96 -16.96
N TRP A 375 5.32 15.87 -16.73
CA TRP A 375 3.93 15.93 -16.26
C TRP A 375 3.86 16.15 -14.75
N MET A 376 4.73 15.46 -14.03
CA MET A 376 4.76 15.42 -12.56
C MET A 376 6.18 15.16 -12.08
N LEU A 377 6.54 15.75 -10.94
CA LEU A 377 7.73 15.43 -10.16
C LEU A 377 7.30 15.04 -8.75
N PHE A 378 7.89 13.96 -8.25
CA PHE A 378 7.80 13.47 -6.89
C PHE A 378 9.23 13.34 -6.34
N VAL A 379 9.45 13.87 -5.15
CA VAL A 379 10.71 13.73 -4.41
C VAL A 379 10.37 13.24 -3.02
N GLY A 380 10.70 11.98 -2.73
CA GLY A 380 10.60 11.42 -1.40
C GLY A 380 11.88 11.65 -0.63
N ASN A 381 11.78 12.00 0.66
CA ASN A 381 12.90 11.87 1.58
C ASN A 381 13.16 10.37 1.81
N GLY A 382 14.40 9.89 1.79
CA GLY A 382 14.75 8.47 1.88
C GLY A 382 14.33 7.63 0.66
N THR A 383 14.31 6.31 0.84
CA THR A 383 14.00 5.37 -0.25
C THR A 383 12.54 4.93 -0.18
N TYR A 384 11.73 5.19 -1.20
CA TYR A 384 10.38 4.66 -1.27
C TYR A 384 10.30 3.37 -2.10
N LEU A 385 9.41 2.47 -1.67
CA LEU A 385 9.06 1.25 -2.37
C LEU A 385 7.55 1.12 -2.63
N PRO A 386 7.16 0.43 -3.70
CA PRO A 386 8.05 -0.11 -4.73
C PRO A 386 8.49 0.95 -5.76
N GLY A 387 9.64 0.75 -6.40
CA GLY A 387 10.20 1.66 -7.41
C GLY A 387 9.40 1.74 -8.72
N HIS A 388 8.59 0.71 -9.01
CA HIS A 388 7.85 0.53 -10.26
C HIS A 388 6.35 0.91 -10.20
N GLN A 389 5.87 1.41 -9.06
CA GLN A 389 4.46 1.83 -8.88
C GLN A 389 4.41 3.13 -8.06
N ILE A 390 3.19 3.57 -7.74
CA ILE A 390 2.96 4.62 -6.74
C ILE A 390 3.72 4.23 -5.44
N PRO A 391 4.59 5.11 -4.91
CA PRO A 391 5.27 4.94 -3.64
C PRO A 391 4.27 4.58 -2.52
N THR A 392 4.52 3.48 -1.80
CA THR A 392 3.60 3.01 -0.75
C THR A 392 4.24 2.73 0.59
N ALA A 393 5.56 2.57 0.67
CA ALA A 393 6.32 2.30 1.88
C ALA A 393 7.69 2.95 1.83
N ARG A 394 8.27 3.27 2.99
CA ARG A 394 9.62 3.80 3.10
C ARG A 394 10.46 2.87 3.99
N PRO A 395 11.09 1.80 3.44
CA PRO A 395 11.82 0.80 4.24
C PRO A 395 13.10 1.32 4.92
N ARG A 396 13.58 2.51 4.53
CA ARG A 396 14.77 3.13 5.10
C ARG A 396 14.56 4.63 5.26
N LEU A 397 14.69 5.08 6.50
CA LEU A 397 14.56 6.47 6.91
C LEU A 397 15.93 7.18 7.06
N HIS A 398 17.03 6.45 6.86
CA HIS A 398 18.40 6.96 6.99
C HIS A 398 19.25 6.80 5.71
N GLY A 399 20.38 7.50 5.64
CA GLY A 399 21.41 7.31 4.61
C GLY A 399 21.55 8.46 3.58
N GLY A 400 20.91 9.61 3.81
CA GLY A 400 21.13 10.84 3.04
C GLY A 400 20.68 10.73 1.58
N THR A 401 19.55 10.08 1.32
CA THR A 401 19.05 9.84 -0.05
C THR A 401 17.68 10.46 -0.28
N LEU A 402 17.46 10.98 -1.48
CA LEU A 402 16.18 11.39 -2.03
C LEU A 402 15.74 10.39 -3.10
N ASP A 403 14.48 9.98 -3.06
CA ASP A 403 13.83 9.19 -4.12
C ASP A 403 13.13 10.12 -5.10
N VAL A 404 13.79 10.38 -6.23
CA VAL A 404 13.33 11.30 -7.26
C VAL A 404 12.64 10.52 -8.38
N ARG A 405 11.38 10.88 -8.64
CA ARG A 405 10.55 10.26 -9.68
C ARG A 405 9.86 11.33 -10.49
N TYR A 406 10.06 11.32 -11.80
CA TYR A 406 9.33 12.21 -12.69
C TYR A 406 8.89 11.55 -13.99
N LEU A 407 7.84 12.13 -14.55
CA LEU A 407 7.18 11.62 -15.75
C LEU A 407 7.48 12.53 -16.92
N ARG A 408 8.27 12.03 -17.86
CA ARG A 408 8.65 12.74 -19.08
C ARG A 408 7.45 12.99 -19.99
N ALA A 409 7.32 14.23 -20.44
CA ALA A 409 6.30 14.69 -21.38
C ALA A 409 6.85 14.91 -22.79
N ASP A 410 8.17 15.07 -22.92
CA ASP A 410 8.94 15.36 -24.14
C ASP A 410 9.07 14.17 -25.12
N LEU A 411 8.48 13.01 -24.78
CA LEU A 411 8.49 11.82 -25.63
C LEU A 411 7.18 11.67 -26.43
N PRO A 412 7.24 11.15 -27.67
CA PRO A 412 6.04 10.89 -28.45
C PRO A 412 5.14 9.89 -27.73
N LEU A 413 3.84 10.18 -27.73
CA LEU A 413 2.80 9.40 -27.05
C LEU A 413 3.06 9.18 -25.56
N SER A 414 3.77 10.11 -24.88
CA SER A 414 4.16 9.99 -23.46
C SER A 414 2.98 9.61 -22.56
N ARG A 415 1.82 10.27 -22.72
CA ARG A 415 0.58 9.97 -21.97
C ARG A 415 0.10 8.53 -22.16
N THR A 416 -0.01 8.07 -23.41
CA THR A 416 -0.51 6.73 -23.73
C THR A 416 0.44 5.65 -23.21
N ARG A 417 1.75 5.86 -23.40
CA ARG A 417 2.80 4.95 -22.92
C ARG A 417 2.80 4.87 -21.39
N LEU A 418 2.62 5.99 -20.71
CA LEU A 418 2.53 6.03 -19.25
C LEU A 418 1.30 5.25 -18.74
N ILE A 419 0.12 5.49 -19.30
CA ILE A 419 -1.11 4.79 -18.93
C ILE A 419 -0.94 3.28 -19.16
N TRP A 420 -0.43 2.90 -20.33
CA TRP A 420 -0.18 1.49 -20.67
C TRP A 420 0.83 0.83 -19.72
N SER A 421 1.94 1.50 -19.43
CA SER A 421 2.98 0.99 -18.53
C SER A 421 2.49 0.85 -17.08
N THR A 422 1.54 1.70 -16.65
CA THR A 422 0.89 1.60 -15.34
C THR A 422 -0.03 0.39 -15.28
N ILE A 423 -0.87 0.19 -16.32
CA ILE A 423 -1.80 -0.95 -16.41
C ILE A 423 -1.04 -2.28 -16.46
N THR A 424 0.03 -2.33 -17.24
CA THR A 424 0.85 -3.54 -17.42
C THR A 424 1.84 -3.76 -16.27
N GLY A 425 2.00 -2.77 -15.37
CA GLY A 425 2.99 -2.81 -14.29
C GLY A 425 4.44 -2.80 -14.80
N SER A 426 4.66 -2.23 -15.98
CA SER A 426 5.97 -2.10 -16.62
C SER A 426 6.54 -0.68 -16.53
N LEU A 427 6.02 0.14 -15.62
CA LEU A 427 6.36 1.57 -15.48
C LEU A 427 7.88 1.79 -15.36
N GLU A 428 8.57 0.94 -14.60
CA GLU A 428 10.04 1.00 -14.41
C GLU A 428 10.85 0.86 -15.71
N HIS A 429 10.33 0.12 -16.69
CA HIS A 429 11.00 -0.07 -17.98
C HIS A 429 10.57 0.98 -19.01
N SER A 430 9.63 1.87 -18.67
CA SER A 430 9.18 2.90 -19.60
C SER A 430 10.16 4.06 -19.60
N HIS A 431 10.67 4.44 -20.77
CA HIS A 431 11.46 5.67 -20.94
C HIS A 431 10.71 6.96 -20.53
N THR A 432 9.38 6.89 -20.38
CA THR A 432 8.57 8.01 -19.88
C THR A 432 8.63 8.19 -18.36
N TYR A 433 9.16 7.21 -17.64
CA TYR A 433 9.31 7.24 -16.20
C TYR A 433 10.80 7.27 -15.86
N VAL A 434 11.20 8.28 -15.10
CA VAL A 434 12.56 8.37 -14.57
C VAL A 434 12.48 8.19 -13.07
N HIS A 435 13.31 7.29 -12.54
CA HIS A 435 13.48 7.04 -11.13
C HIS A 435 14.98 7.05 -10.82
N ARG A 436 15.38 7.94 -9.92
CA ARG A 436 16.78 8.13 -9.52
C ARG A 436 16.84 8.27 -8.00
N ARG A 437 17.95 7.83 -7.41
CA ARG A 437 18.27 8.08 -6.01
C ARG A 437 19.48 8.98 -5.94
N VAL A 438 19.33 10.14 -5.33
CA VAL A 438 20.35 11.19 -5.29
C VAL A 438 20.39 11.82 -3.91
N ALA A 439 21.54 12.35 -3.48
CA ALA A 439 21.61 13.12 -2.23
C ALA A 439 21.04 14.54 -2.39
N GLN A 440 21.10 15.08 -3.61
CA GLN A 440 20.65 16.42 -3.96
C GLN A 440 20.06 16.44 -5.36
N MET A 441 19.08 17.31 -5.59
CA MET A 441 18.45 17.58 -6.88
C MET A 441 18.22 19.08 -7.05
N ARG A 442 18.56 19.63 -8.22
CA ARG A 442 18.22 21.02 -8.59
C ARG A 442 17.13 21.03 -9.65
N VAL A 443 16.09 21.84 -9.42
CA VAL A 443 14.99 22.03 -10.35
C VAL A 443 14.80 23.52 -10.61
N GLN A 444 14.81 23.89 -11.88
CA GLN A 444 14.46 25.22 -12.34
C GLN A 444 13.28 25.10 -13.31
N VAL A 445 12.17 25.73 -12.96
CA VAL A 445 10.96 25.77 -13.79
C VAL A 445 11.07 26.92 -14.78
N VAL A 446 10.88 26.61 -16.06
CA VAL A 446 10.88 27.59 -17.14
C VAL A 446 9.48 28.18 -17.29
N GLY A 447 9.37 29.51 -17.21
CA GLY A 447 8.11 30.23 -17.38
C GLY A 447 7.53 30.75 -16.07
N SER A 448 6.26 30.43 -15.79
CA SER A 448 5.53 30.89 -14.59
C SER A 448 5.82 30.04 -13.36
N ASP A 449 5.76 30.67 -12.19
CA ASP A 449 5.92 29.98 -10.92
C ASP A 449 4.92 28.83 -10.77
N VAL A 450 5.38 27.71 -10.25
CA VAL A 450 4.54 26.54 -10.00
C VAL A 450 4.37 26.27 -8.53
N SER A 451 3.22 25.71 -8.18
CA SER A 451 2.94 25.31 -6.82
C SER A 451 3.79 24.11 -6.40
N LEU A 452 4.52 24.26 -5.31
CA LEU A 452 5.20 23.19 -4.60
C LEU A 452 4.31 22.68 -3.46
N ALA A 453 4.11 21.37 -3.43
CA ALA A 453 3.49 20.71 -2.30
C ALA A 453 4.54 19.96 -1.48
N THR A 454 4.62 20.24 -0.18
CA THR A 454 5.50 19.57 0.80
C THR A 454 4.65 18.93 1.87
N ASP A 455 4.86 17.64 2.14
CA ASP A 455 4.12 16.83 3.11
C ASP A 455 2.58 16.91 3.00
N GLY A 456 2.09 17.17 1.78
CA GLY A 456 0.67 17.26 1.44
C GLY A 456 0.08 18.68 1.45
N GLU A 457 0.85 19.68 1.91
CA GLU A 457 0.43 21.08 1.94
C GLU A 457 0.98 21.85 0.75
N VAL A 458 0.14 22.67 0.09
CA VAL A 458 0.51 23.48 -1.07
C VAL A 458 0.77 24.90 -0.61
N ASN A 459 2.01 25.22 -0.30
CA ASN A 459 2.32 26.43 0.48
C ASN A 459 3.16 27.46 -0.29
N HIS A 460 3.80 27.08 -1.41
CA HIS A 460 4.76 27.95 -2.10
C HIS A 460 4.62 27.92 -3.62
N ARG A 461 4.84 29.07 -4.24
CA ARG A 461 5.03 29.18 -5.69
C ARG A 461 6.52 29.40 -5.96
N VAL A 462 7.11 28.53 -6.77
CA VAL A 462 8.56 28.46 -6.94
C VAL A 462 8.94 28.39 -8.42
N LYS A 463 10.11 28.94 -8.73
CA LYS A 463 10.79 28.73 -10.01
C LYS A 463 12.06 27.91 -9.83
N ASP A 464 12.92 28.35 -8.94
CA ASP A 464 14.21 27.71 -8.67
C ASP A 464 14.19 27.07 -7.29
N LEU A 465 14.56 25.78 -7.22
CA LEU A 465 14.69 25.07 -5.97
C LEU A 465 15.83 24.05 -6.00
N THR A 466 16.49 23.91 -4.87
CA THR A 466 17.47 22.86 -4.61
C THR A 466 16.99 22.02 -3.44
N ILE A 467 16.81 20.72 -3.67
CA ILE A 467 16.37 19.77 -2.65
C ILE A 467 17.58 18.94 -2.23
N THR A 468 17.85 18.85 -0.94
CA THR A 468 18.96 18.09 -0.37
C THR A 468 18.45 17.18 0.74
N SER A 469 18.93 15.94 0.82
CA SER A 469 18.71 15.08 1.99
C SER A 469 19.76 15.39 3.05
N GLU A 470 19.31 15.62 4.28
CA GLU A 470 20.18 15.81 5.43
C GLU A 470 20.11 14.58 6.34
N ALA A 471 21.23 13.87 6.44
CA ALA A 471 21.28 12.61 7.12
C ALA A 471 21.19 12.78 8.65
N GLY A 472 20.29 12.03 9.28
CA GLY A 472 20.17 11.98 10.75
C GLY A 472 19.81 13.29 11.45
N ALA A 473 19.18 14.25 10.75
CA ALA A 473 18.89 15.57 11.30
C ALA A 473 17.76 15.57 12.34
N LEU A 474 16.88 14.57 12.36
CA LEU A 474 15.76 14.49 13.31
C LEU A 474 15.93 13.28 14.23
N GLY A 475 15.93 13.50 15.54
CA GLY A 475 15.83 12.44 16.54
C GLY A 475 14.37 12.06 16.76
N VAL A 476 14.06 10.76 16.78
CA VAL A 476 12.71 10.26 17.05
C VAL A 476 12.74 9.23 18.18
N PHE A 477 11.85 9.38 19.16
CA PHE A 477 11.66 8.38 20.22
C PHE A 477 11.09 7.10 19.62
N ARG A 478 11.92 6.06 19.58
CA ARG A 478 11.59 4.73 19.07
C ARG A 478 12.45 3.70 19.81
N PRO A 479 11.87 2.59 20.28
CA PRO A 479 12.65 1.53 20.91
C PRO A 479 13.49 0.78 19.86
N SER A 480 14.71 0.39 20.24
CA SER A 480 15.59 -0.47 19.44
C SER A 480 14.94 -1.81 19.15
N GLU A 481 15.24 -2.39 17.99
CA GLU A 481 14.73 -3.71 17.57
C GLU A 481 15.05 -4.83 18.58
N THR A 482 16.04 -4.65 19.45
CA THR A 482 16.39 -5.53 20.57
C THR A 482 15.34 -5.60 21.69
N GLY A 483 14.47 -4.59 21.85
CA GLY A 483 13.42 -4.58 22.89
C GLY A 483 12.08 -5.19 22.45
N VAL A 484 11.86 -5.37 21.15
CA VAL A 484 10.57 -5.85 20.60
C VAL A 484 10.40 -7.37 20.77
N THR A 485 11.49 -8.10 20.93
CA THR A 485 11.45 -9.57 21.07
C THR A 485 10.99 -10.03 22.46
N GLU A 486 11.13 -9.22 23.50
CA GLU A 486 10.71 -9.61 24.87
C GLU A 486 9.23 -9.36 25.15
N SER A 487 8.59 -8.37 24.51
CA SER A 487 7.17 -8.06 24.78
C SER A 487 6.18 -8.97 24.03
N ASN A 488 6.58 -9.53 22.90
CA ASN A 488 5.76 -10.48 22.13
C ASN A 488 5.81 -11.93 22.66
N GLY A 489 6.60 -12.19 23.72
CA GLY A 489 6.73 -13.51 24.35
C GLY A 489 5.76 -13.77 25.51
N ARG A 490 4.87 -12.82 25.84
CA ARG A 490 3.87 -12.98 26.91
C ARG A 490 2.48 -12.51 26.48
N ARG A 491 1.82 -13.25 25.59
CA ARG A 491 0.35 -13.39 25.58
C ARG A 491 -0.06 -14.76 25.06
#